data_AF-A0A3E1Y840-F1
#
_entry.id   AF-A0A3E1Y840-F1
#
_cell.length_a   1.000
_cell.length_b   1.000
_cell.length_c   1.000
_cell.angle_alpha   90.00
_cell.angle_beta   90.00
_cell.angle_gamma   90.00
#
_symmetry.space_group_name_H-M   'P 1'
#
loop_
_entity.id
_entity.type
_entity.pdbx_description
1 polymer ?
#
loop_
_entity_poly.entity_id
_entity_poly.type
_entity_poly.pdbx_seq_one_letter_code
_entity_poly.pdbx_strand_id
1 'polypeptide(L)'
;MNTIFEKSNYTPLWQAIASNDLGRVTDKLRDTSYLPVQLAKEILSQSALFEDFTLSLKANGESQFTDLVRLLISLSENGNFAPQEATLRKIVLQQLSYLSAEVRTLADHYPERPITADVWLYAVVLREWCNVLIDFFSNTNLPRPKAAVWQNKSKITCSIMSHYPHFVGPDMMATAEILEEINETELAVQYALAVLGDFEGFIDATENSATLEDIISLSSLKDAYVLLARVQQTDKYNHLLKIVEERIERGVKLDDK
;
A
#
# COMPACT_ATOMS: atom_id res chain seq x y z
N MET A 1 2.81 -8.21 -18.01
CA MET A 1 2.81 -7.05 -17.10
C MET A 1 4.26 -6.60 -16.95
N ASN A 2 4.70 -5.59 -17.71
CA ASN A 2 6.14 -5.36 -18.01
C ASN A 2 6.53 -3.87 -17.98
N THR A 3 5.86 -3.04 -17.18
CA THR A 3 5.96 -1.57 -17.26
C THR A 3 6.20 -0.83 -15.93
N ILE A 4 6.37 -1.54 -14.80
CA ILE A 4 6.79 -0.91 -13.52
C ILE A 4 8.25 -1.27 -13.16
N PHE A 5 8.84 -2.23 -13.88
CA PHE A 5 10.27 -2.52 -13.84
C PHE A 5 11.05 -1.62 -14.81
N GLU A 6 10.90 -0.29 -14.70
CA GLU A 6 11.97 0.55 -15.22
C GLU A 6 13.26 0.06 -14.56
N LYS A 7 14.22 -0.30 -15.42
CA LYS A 7 15.53 -0.78 -15.04
C LYS A 7 16.20 0.35 -14.27
N SER A 8 16.07 0.36 -12.95
CA SER A 8 16.98 1.14 -12.12
C SER A 8 18.39 0.78 -12.57
N ASN A 9 19.26 1.77 -12.65
CA ASN A 9 20.68 1.57 -12.92
C ASN A 9 21.32 0.58 -11.92
N TYR A 10 20.65 0.33 -10.79
CA TYR A 10 21.03 -0.58 -9.73
C TYR A 10 20.34 -1.94 -9.77
N THR A 11 19.46 -2.21 -10.74
CA THR A 11 18.85 -3.56 -10.90
C THR A 11 19.90 -4.69 -10.91
N PRO A 12 21.03 -4.57 -11.64
CA PRO A 12 22.08 -5.59 -11.60
C PRO A 12 22.74 -5.74 -10.23
N LEU A 13 22.82 -4.67 -9.43
CA LEU A 13 23.34 -4.70 -8.07
C LEU A 13 22.41 -5.49 -7.16
N TRP A 14 21.10 -5.20 -7.21
CA TRP A 14 20.10 -5.91 -6.41
C TRP A 14 20.07 -7.41 -6.74
N GLN A 15 20.12 -7.77 -8.03
CA GLN A 15 20.22 -9.16 -8.46
C GLN A 15 21.49 -9.86 -7.96
N ALA A 16 22.64 -9.17 -7.99
CA ALA A 16 23.89 -9.73 -7.49
C ALA A 16 23.86 -9.95 -5.97
N ILE A 17 23.21 -9.04 -5.22
CA ILE A 17 22.95 -9.23 -3.78
C ILE A 17 22.04 -10.45 -3.59
N ALA A 18 20.92 -10.55 -4.28
CA ALA A 18 19.99 -11.68 -4.15
C ALA A 18 20.67 -13.04 -4.41
N SER A 19 21.52 -13.14 -5.43
CA SER A 19 22.24 -14.37 -5.79
C SER A 19 23.54 -14.61 -5.02
N ASN A 20 23.86 -13.75 -4.04
CA ASN A 20 25.13 -13.79 -3.30
C ASN A 20 26.39 -13.73 -4.18
N ASP A 21 26.33 -13.04 -5.33
CA ASP A 21 27.47 -12.85 -6.24
C ASP A 21 28.26 -11.59 -5.86
N LEU A 22 29.01 -11.68 -4.75
CA LEU A 22 29.74 -10.54 -4.18
C LEU A 22 30.79 -9.94 -5.14
N GLY A 23 31.28 -10.71 -6.11
CA GLY A 23 32.21 -10.22 -7.13
C GLY A 23 31.58 -9.17 -8.05
N ARG A 24 30.30 -9.32 -8.39
CA ARG A 24 29.56 -8.34 -9.21
C ARG A 24 29.06 -7.13 -8.43
N VAL A 25 28.98 -7.26 -7.10
CA VAL A 25 28.50 -6.20 -6.20
C VAL A 25 29.53 -5.07 -6.09
N THR A 26 30.82 -5.40 -5.96
CA THR A 26 31.87 -4.41 -5.63
C THR A 26 32.00 -3.29 -6.68
N ASP A 27 31.79 -3.59 -7.95
CA ASP A 27 31.89 -2.61 -9.04
C ASP A 27 30.73 -1.61 -9.06
N LYS A 28 29.59 -1.94 -8.43
CA LYS A 28 28.36 -1.14 -8.45
C LYS A 28 28.15 -0.33 -7.16
N LEU A 29 28.89 -0.60 -6.09
CA LEU A 29 28.83 0.15 -4.82
C LEU A 29 29.60 1.49 -4.82
N ARG A 30 30.01 1.99 -5.99
CA ARG A 30 30.82 3.22 -6.09
C ARG A 30 30.00 4.50 -5.98
N ASP A 31 28.69 4.46 -6.20
CA ASP A 31 27.82 5.63 -6.01
C ASP A 31 27.49 5.81 -4.52
N THR A 32 28.32 6.60 -3.84
CA THR A 32 28.10 6.95 -2.44
C THR A 32 27.16 8.14 -2.24
N SER A 33 26.55 8.69 -3.30
CA SER A 33 25.56 9.76 -3.18
C SER A 33 24.12 9.24 -3.17
N TYR A 34 23.92 8.00 -3.65
CA TYR A 34 22.61 7.36 -3.71
C TYR A 34 22.36 6.49 -2.49
N LEU A 35 21.32 6.83 -1.73
CA LEU A 35 21.10 6.27 -0.40
C LEU A 35 20.90 4.74 -0.36
N PRO A 36 20.10 4.11 -1.25
CA PRO A 36 20.01 2.64 -1.29
C PRO A 36 21.36 1.95 -1.49
N VAL A 37 22.28 2.56 -2.26
CA VAL A 37 23.62 2.00 -2.48
C VAL A 37 24.51 2.17 -1.25
N GLN A 38 24.41 3.29 -0.55
CA GLN A 38 25.09 3.49 0.74
C GLN A 38 24.64 2.42 1.76
N LEU A 39 23.34 2.21 1.91
CA LEU A 39 22.80 1.18 2.81
C LEU A 39 23.26 -0.21 2.39
N ALA A 40 23.22 -0.55 1.11
CA ALA A 40 23.74 -1.83 0.63
C ALA A 40 25.21 -2.03 1.01
N LYS A 41 26.04 -0.98 0.90
CA LYS A 41 27.45 -1.03 1.31
C LYS A 41 27.60 -1.34 2.80
N GLU A 42 26.85 -0.65 3.67
CA GLU A 42 26.88 -0.88 5.11
C GLU A 42 26.40 -2.29 5.48
N ILE A 43 25.36 -2.80 4.81
CA ILE A 43 24.85 -4.16 5.02
C ILE A 43 25.91 -5.20 4.69
N LEU A 44 26.59 -5.03 3.56
CA LEU A 44 27.61 -5.96 3.08
C LEU A 44 28.90 -5.90 3.92
N SER A 45 29.22 -4.76 4.51
CA SER A 45 30.27 -4.65 5.52
C SER A 45 29.84 -5.10 6.91
N GLN A 46 28.58 -5.52 7.08
CA GLN A 46 27.95 -5.88 8.35
C GLN A 46 28.03 -4.76 9.41
N SER A 47 28.07 -3.51 8.95
CA SER A 47 28.00 -2.32 9.80
C SER A 47 26.58 -2.13 10.35
N ALA A 48 26.46 -1.32 11.40
CA ALA A 48 25.17 -0.78 11.81
C ALA A 48 24.59 0.11 10.69
N LEU A 49 23.30 -0.04 10.39
CA LEU A 49 22.63 0.84 9.44
C LEU A 49 22.33 2.17 10.10
N PHE A 50 22.60 3.26 9.38
CA PHE A 50 22.16 4.57 9.82
C PHE A 50 20.67 4.73 9.49
N GLU A 51 19.93 5.28 10.44
CA GLU A 51 18.47 5.41 10.36
C GLU A 51 18.03 6.89 10.22
N ASP A 52 18.96 7.84 10.38
CA ASP A 52 18.67 9.28 10.38
C ASP A 52 18.66 9.86 8.96
N PHE A 53 17.60 9.54 8.22
CA PHE A 53 17.30 10.19 6.95
C PHE A 53 15.79 10.19 6.68
N THR A 54 15.37 11.07 5.78
CA THR A 54 13.98 11.13 5.30
C THR A 54 14.00 11.31 3.80
N LEU A 55 13.35 10.39 3.09
CA LEU A 55 13.09 10.55 1.67
C LEU A 55 12.02 11.62 1.45
N SER A 56 12.15 12.38 0.36
CA SER A 56 11.15 13.37 -0.05
C SER A 56 10.86 13.25 -1.54
N LEU A 57 9.59 13.33 -1.90
CA LEU A 57 9.12 13.40 -3.29
C LEU A 57 9.73 14.57 -4.08
N LYS A 58 10.12 15.65 -3.39
CA LYS A 58 10.81 16.78 -4.03
C LYS A 58 12.28 16.50 -4.38
N ALA A 59 12.83 15.39 -3.89
CA ALA A 59 14.24 15.01 -4.03
C ALA A 59 14.38 13.56 -4.56
N ASN A 60 13.51 13.16 -5.49
CA ASN A 60 13.47 11.82 -6.09
C ASN A 60 13.33 10.69 -5.05
N GLY A 61 12.59 10.95 -3.98
CA GLY A 61 12.37 10.01 -2.88
C GLY A 61 11.62 8.75 -3.30
N GLU A 62 10.76 8.83 -4.31
CA GLU A 62 10.04 7.69 -4.88
C GLU A 62 10.97 6.69 -5.58
N SER A 63 11.98 7.19 -6.32
CA SER A 63 13.00 6.39 -6.98
C SER A 63 13.91 5.73 -5.95
N GLN A 64 14.32 6.49 -4.92
CA GLN A 64 15.11 5.93 -3.82
C GLN A 64 14.33 4.87 -3.03
N PHE A 65 13.05 5.12 -2.75
CA PHE A 65 12.17 4.17 -2.07
C PHE A 65 12.00 2.87 -2.87
N THR A 66 11.80 2.99 -4.19
CA THR A 66 11.77 1.85 -5.12
C THR A 66 12.98 0.94 -4.94
N ASP A 67 14.18 1.52 -4.91
CA ASP A 67 15.41 0.75 -4.75
C ASP A 67 15.65 0.26 -3.31
N LEU A 68 15.14 0.96 -2.28
CA LEU A 68 15.11 0.42 -0.91
C LEU A 68 14.27 -0.85 -0.81
N VAL A 69 13.09 -0.88 -1.43
CA VAL A 69 12.23 -2.07 -1.45
C VAL A 69 12.92 -3.22 -2.19
N ARG A 70 13.55 -2.94 -3.33
CA ARG A 70 14.32 -3.95 -4.07
C ARG A 70 15.50 -4.50 -3.27
N LEU A 71 16.22 -3.65 -2.54
CA LEU A 71 17.29 -4.07 -1.64
C LEU A 71 16.74 -4.98 -0.52
N LEU A 72 15.62 -4.62 0.11
CA LEU A 72 14.97 -5.43 1.15
C LEU A 72 14.63 -6.84 0.63
N ILE A 73 13.97 -6.92 -0.53
CA ILE A 73 13.62 -8.20 -1.14
C ILE A 73 14.87 -9.02 -1.47
N SER A 74 15.89 -8.38 -2.06
CA SER A 74 17.13 -9.06 -2.43
C SER A 74 17.87 -9.64 -1.21
N LEU A 75 17.86 -8.95 -0.08
CA LEU A 75 18.46 -9.46 1.16
C LEU A 75 17.67 -10.62 1.75
N SER A 76 16.34 -10.55 1.68
CA SER A 76 15.46 -11.64 2.12
C SER A 76 15.68 -12.89 1.27
N GLU A 77 15.82 -12.76 -0.04
CA GLU A 77 16.13 -13.87 -0.96
C GLU A 77 17.53 -14.45 -0.72
N ASN A 78 18.52 -13.61 -0.44
CA ASN A 78 19.89 -14.05 -0.15
C ASN A 78 19.97 -14.86 1.16
N GLY A 79 19.25 -14.41 2.21
CA GLY A 79 19.16 -15.10 3.50
C GLY A 79 20.37 -14.97 4.43
N ASN A 80 21.52 -14.46 3.97
CA ASN A 80 22.73 -14.34 4.80
C ASN A 80 22.78 -13.10 5.71
N PHE A 81 21.81 -12.18 5.59
CA PHE A 81 21.81 -10.87 6.25
C PHE A 81 20.59 -10.63 7.14
N ALA A 82 20.06 -11.67 7.79
CA ALA A 82 18.80 -11.59 8.54
C ALA A 82 18.73 -10.44 9.57
N PRO A 83 19.77 -10.12 10.37
CA PRO A 83 19.72 -8.97 11.27
C PRO A 83 19.58 -7.63 10.54
N GLN A 84 20.33 -7.44 9.46
CA GLN A 84 20.30 -6.23 8.64
C GLN A 84 18.99 -6.09 7.86
N GLU A 85 18.45 -7.21 7.36
CA GLU A 85 17.15 -7.29 6.70
C GLU A 85 16.03 -6.84 7.64
N ALA A 86 16.05 -7.28 8.91
CA ALA A 86 15.09 -6.84 9.92
C ALA A 86 15.19 -5.34 10.22
N THR A 87 16.38 -4.75 10.25
CA THR A 87 16.58 -3.31 10.40
C THR A 87 16.12 -2.54 9.16
N LEU A 88 16.50 -2.99 7.96
CA LEU A 88 16.09 -2.37 6.71
C LEU A 88 14.57 -2.39 6.53
N ARG A 89 13.89 -3.44 7.00
CA ARG A 89 12.43 -3.49 7.03
C ARG A 89 11.81 -2.33 7.80
N LYS A 90 12.36 -2.01 8.99
CA LYS A 90 11.90 -0.87 9.79
C LYS A 90 12.11 0.45 9.05
N ILE A 91 13.29 0.61 8.46
CA ILE A 91 13.63 1.77 7.62
C ILE A 91 12.61 1.92 6.48
N VAL A 92 12.35 0.85 5.70
CA VAL A 92 11.38 0.87 4.59
C VAL A 92 10.00 1.30 5.07
N LEU A 93 9.48 0.73 6.15
CA LEU A 93 8.16 1.10 6.69
C LEU A 93 8.12 2.55 7.18
N GLN A 94 9.19 3.03 7.80
CA GLN A 94 9.31 4.41 8.26
C GLN A 94 9.32 5.38 7.07
N GLN A 95 10.13 5.10 6.04
CA GLN A 95 10.19 5.93 4.83
C GLN A 95 8.86 5.93 4.06
N LEU A 96 8.17 4.78 3.97
CA LEU A 96 6.83 4.73 3.41
C LEU A 96 5.86 5.64 4.17
N SER A 97 5.96 5.65 5.51
CA SER A 97 5.12 6.50 6.35
C SER A 97 5.40 7.98 6.15
N TYR A 98 6.68 8.37 5.99
CA TYR A 98 7.04 9.76 5.67
C TYR A 98 6.55 10.19 4.29
N LEU A 99 6.77 9.36 3.27
CA LEU A 99 6.34 9.65 1.90
C LEU A 99 4.80 9.69 1.81
N SER A 100 4.09 8.79 2.48
CA SER A 100 2.61 8.81 2.57
C SER A 100 2.11 10.11 3.22
N ALA A 101 2.77 10.56 4.30
CA ALA A 101 2.44 11.83 4.94
C ALA A 101 2.72 13.04 4.03
N GLU A 102 3.84 13.03 3.29
CA GLU A 102 4.16 14.07 2.32
C GLU A 102 3.15 14.11 1.16
N VAL A 103 2.74 12.96 0.62
CA VAL A 103 1.66 12.87 -0.38
C VAL A 103 0.41 13.55 0.15
N ARG A 104 -0.03 13.23 1.37
CA ARG A 104 -1.21 13.86 1.98
C ARG A 104 -1.07 15.37 2.08
N THR A 105 0.10 15.88 2.49
CA THR A 105 0.36 17.32 2.57
C THR A 105 0.36 17.99 1.19
N LEU A 106 0.91 17.34 0.17
CA LEU A 106 0.95 17.87 -1.19
C LEU A 106 -0.40 17.78 -1.90
N ALA A 107 -1.27 16.86 -1.47
CA ALA A 107 -2.62 16.66 -1.97
C ALA A 107 -3.71 17.30 -1.09
N ASP A 108 -3.32 18.19 -0.19
CA ASP A 108 -4.24 18.86 0.73
C ASP A 108 -5.32 19.64 -0.03
N HIS A 109 -6.59 19.44 0.37
CA HIS A 109 -7.80 19.94 -0.31
C HIS A 109 -8.02 19.41 -1.74
N TYR A 110 -7.46 18.26 -2.11
CA TYR A 110 -7.86 17.55 -3.32
C TYR A 110 -9.19 16.79 -3.06
N PRO A 111 -10.19 16.86 -3.97
CA PRO A 111 -10.12 17.33 -5.36
C PRO A 111 -10.47 18.80 -5.61
N GLU A 112 -10.87 19.58 -4.59
CA GLU A 112 -11.25 20.99 -4.75
C GLU A 112 -10.10 21.85 -5.28
N ARG A 113 -8.86 21.47 -4.93
CA ARG A 113 -7.62 22.05 -5.44
C ARG A 113 -6.85 20.99 -6.23
N PRO A 114 -6.56 21.21 -7.53
CA PRO A 114 -5.82 20.24 -8.31
C PRO A 114 -4.39 20.08 -7.77
N ILE A 115 -3.94 18.82 -7.74
CA ILE A 115 -2.54 18.47 -7.48
C ILE A 115 -1.72 18.51 -8.76
N THR A 116 -0.39 18.61 -8.64
CA THR A 116 0.49 18.55 -9.81
C THR A 116 0.55 17.13 -10.36
N ALA A 117 0.81 16.99 -11.67
CA ALA A 117 0.94 15.69 -12.33
C ALA A 117 2.02 14.82 -11.69
N ASP A 118 3.14 15.44 -11.26
CA ASP A 118 4.24 14.73 -10.60
C ASP A 118 3.81 14.12 -9.26
N VAL A 119 3.06 14.87 -8.43
CA VAL A 119 2.58 14.35 -7.14
C VAL A 119 1.63 13.17 -7.36
N TRP A 120 0.73 13.27 -8.34
CA TRP A 120 -0.18 12.18 -8.68
C TRP A 120 0.60 10.94 -9.16
N LEU A 121 1.54 11.12 -10.09
CA LEU A 121 2.36 10.04 -10.64
C LEU A 121 3.20 9.34 -9.55
N TYR A 122 3.88 10.12 -8.70
CA TYR A 122 4.71 9.56 -7.63
C TYR A 122 3.88 8.83 -6.59
N ALA A 123 2.71 9.36 -6.21
CA ALA A 123 1.80 8.70 -5.30
C ALA A 123 1.27 7.37 -5.87
N VAL A 124 0.96 7.31 -7.17
CA VAL A 124 0.59 6.06 -7.86
C VAL A 124 1.75 5.05 -7.81
N VAL A 125 2.99 5.48 -8.09
CA VAL A 125 4.17 4.60 -7.99
C VAL A 125 4.35 4.06 -6.57
N LEU A 126 4.21 4.89 -5.54
CA LEU A 126 4.27 4.45 -4.15
C LEU A 126 3.15 3.45 -3.81
N ARG A 127 1.94 3.67 -4.31
CA ARG A 127 0.81 2.76 -4.14
C ARG A 127 1.09 1.39 -4.77
N GLU A 128 1.72 1.34 -5.94
CA GLU A 128 2.13 0.09 -6.57
C GLU A 128 3.23 -0.64 -5.77
N TRP A 129 4.19 0.09 -5.21
CA TRP A 129 5.17 -0.51 -4.30
C TRP A 129 4.57 -1.01 -2.99
N CYS A 130 3.44 -0.44 -2.54
CA CYS A 130 2.68 -1.02 -1.44
C CYS A 130 2.17 -2.42 -1.79
N ASN A 131 1.67 -2.66 -3.01
CA ASN A 131 1.23 -4.00 -3.44
C ASN A 131 2.38 -5.01 -3.35
N VAL A 132 3.58 -4.64 -3.84
CA VAL A 132 4.78 -5.48 -3.74
C VAL A 132 5.15 -5.78 -2.29
N LEU A 133 5.09 -4.79 -1.41
CA LEU A 133 5.38 -4.99 0.02
C LEU A 133 4.32 -5.83 0.73
N ILE A 134 3.04 -5.70 0.36
CA ILE A 134 1.94 -6.52 0.88
C ILE A 134 2.16 -8.00 0.53
N ASP A 135 2.54 -8.28 -0.72
CA ASP A 135 2.87 -9.65 -1.17
C ASP A 135 4.10 -10.18 -0.42
N PHE A 136 5.16 -9.36 -0.33
CA PHE A 136 6.37 -9.70 0.41
C PHE A 136 6.07 -10.07 1.88
N PHE A 137 5.31 -9.24 2.59
CA PHE A 137 4.98 -9.49 4.00
C PHE A 137 3.96 -10.61 4.20
N SER A 138 3.14 -10.90 3.19
CA SER A 138 2.27 -12.09 3.20
C SER A 138 3.12 -13.37 3.08
N ASN A 139 4.05 -13.40 2.11
CA ASN A 139 4.92 -14.57 1.88
C ASN A 139 5.89 -14.84 3.03
N THR A 140 6.27 -13.82 3.79
CA THR A 140 7.15 -13.93 4.95
C THR A 140 6.40 -14.06 6.28
N ASN A 141 5.07 -14.15 6.28
CA ASN A 141 4.21 -14.28 7.46
C ASN A 141 4.41 -13.16 8.50
N LEU A 142 4.43 -11.91 8.04
CA LEU A 142 4.65 -10.73 8.88
C LEU A 142 3.41 -9.82 8.87
N PRO A 143 2.36 -10.17 9.63
CA PRO A 143 1.07 -9.49 9.52
C PRO A 143 1.10 -8.04 10.04
N ARG A 144 1.91 -7.72 11.06
CA ARG A 144 2.04 -6.34 11.56
C ARG A 144 2.71 -5.40 10.54
N PRO A 145 3.86 -5.75 9.93
CA PRO A 145 4.40 -5.02 8.78
C PRO A 145 3.40 -4.89 7.63
N LYS A 146 2.68 -5.96 7.27
CA LYS A 146 1.63 -5.92 6.25
C LYS A 146 0.54 -4.90 6.59
N ALA A 147 0.04 -4.87 7.83
CA ALA A 147 -0.94 -3.90 8.29
C ALA A 147 -0.43 -2.45 8.19
N ALA A 148 0.85 -2.21 8.50
CA ALA A 148 1.45 -0.88 8.36
C ALA A 148 1.52 -0.41 6.90
N VAL A 149 1.78 -1.32 5.96
CA VAL A 149 1.76 -1.01 4.51
C VAL A 149 0.35 -0.69 4.06
N TRP A 150 -0.64 -1.52 4.42
CA TRP A 150 -2.05 -1.29 4.09
C TRP A 150 -2.55 0.07 4.57
N GLN A 151 -2.28 0.43 5.83
CA GLN A 151 -2.63 1.76 6.35
C GLN A 151 -2.00 2.90 5.56
N ASN A 152 -0.73 2.79 5.16
CA ASN A 152 -0.07 3.81 4.35
C ASN A 152 -0.61 3.85 2.91
N LYS A 153 -0.96 2.70 2.34
CA LYS A 153 -1.62 2.59 1.04
C LYS A 153 -2.99 3.29 1.06
N SER A 154 -3.84 3.00 2.05
CA SER A 154 -5.14 3.68 2.20
C SER A 154 -4.98 5.19 2.34
N LYS A 155 -4.01 5.66 3.14
CA LYS A 155 -3.71 7.11 3.24
C LYS A 155 -3.35 7.72 1.89
N ILE A 156 -2.51 7.05 1.09
CA ILE A 156 -2.14 7.51 -0.26
C ILE A 156 -3.38 7.54 -1.15
N THR A 157 -4.16 6.45 -1.19
CA THR A 157 -5.39 6.34 -1.98
C THR A 157 -6.40 7.43 -1.62
N CYS A 158 -6.70 7.64 -0.33
CA CYS A 158 -7.58 8.73 0.10
C CYS A 158 -7.05 10.12 -0.25
N SER A 159 -5.73 10.30 -0.38
CA SER A 159 -5.14 11.60 -0.72
C SER A 159 -5.25 11.94 -2.21
N ILE A 160 -5.09 10.96 -3.10
CA ILE A 160 -4.99 11.21 -4.56
C ILE A 160 -6.11 10.58 -5.39
N MET A 161 -6.97 9.78 -4.78
CA MET A 161 -8.07 9.05 -5.41
C MET A 161 -9.37 9.16 -4.61
N SER A 162 -9.54 10.18 -3.76
CA SER A 162 -10.74 10.38 -2.93
C SER A 162 -12.06 10.38 -3.72
N HIS A 163 -12.03 10.85 -4.96
CA HIS A 163 -13.18 10.87 -5.87
C HIS A 163 -13.32 9.60 -6.74
N TYR A 164 -12.56 8.54 -6.45
CA TYR A 164 -12.71 7.21 -7.05
C TYR A 164 -13.06 6.16 -5.98
N PRO A 165 -14.34 6.03 -5.61
CA PRO A 165 -14.77 5.16 -4.52
C PRO A 165 -14.41 3.68 -4.73
N HIS A 166 -14.36 3.24 -6.00
CA HIS A 166 -13.96 1.89 -6.39
C HIS A 166 -12.47 1.57 -6.14
N PHE A 167 -11.63 2.58 -5.83
CA PHE A 167 -10.27 2.38 -5.30
C PHE A 167 -10.21 2.58 -3.78
N VAL A 168 -10.91 3.58 -3.25
CA VAL A 168 -10.90 3.94 -1.83
C VAL A 168 -11.49 2.81 -0.97
N GLY A 169 -12.69 2.34 -1.31
CA GLY A 169 -13.41 1.32 -0.55
C GLY A 169 -12.58 0.04 -0.37
N PRO A 170 -12.08 -0.57 -1.46
CA PRO A 170 -11.30 -1.80 -1.36
C PRO A 170 -10.02 -1.64 -0.54
N ASP A 171 -9.27 -0.54 -0.72
CA ASP A 171 -8.05 -0.32 0.05
C ASP A 171 -8.35 -0.06 1.54
N MET A 172 -9.46 0.60 1.88
CA MET A 172 -9.87 0.83 3.28
C MET A 172 -10.37 -0.46 3.96
N MET A 173 -11.14 -1.27 3.24
CA MET A 173 -11.64 -2.55 3.78
C MET A 173 -10.53 -3.57 3.94
N ALA A 174 -9.61 -3.69 2.98
CA ALA A 174 -8.43 -4.54 3.13
C ALA A 174 -7.56 -4.13 4.34
N THR A 175 -7.48 -2.82 4.62
CA THR A 175 -6.83 -2.31 5.84
C THR A 175 -7.61 -2.69 7.11
N ALA A 176 -8.94 -2.59 7.10
CA ALA A 176 -9.77 -2.99 8.25
C ALA A 176 -9.61 -4.48 8.57
N GLU A 177 -9.64 -5.35 7.56
CA GLU A 177 -9.50 -6.79 7.70
C GLU A 177 -8.15 -7.18 8.31
N ILE A 178 -7.03 -6.69 7.76
CA ILE A 178 -5.71 -7.01 8.31
C ILE A 178 -5.53 -6.47 9.73
N LEU A 179 -6.16 -5.34 10.08
CA LEU A 179 -6.15 -4.80 11.45
C LEU A 179 -6.94 -5.68 12.41
N GLU A 180 -8.10 -6.20 11.99
CA GLU A 180 -8.86 -7.19 12.75
C GLU A 180 -8.03 -8.47 12.99
N GLU A 181 -7.35 -8.98 11.95
CA GLU A 181 -6.47 -10.16 12.03
C GLU A 181 -5.35 -10.01 13.07
N ILE A 182 -4.81 -8.80 13.25
CA ILE A 182 -3.76 -8.52 14.25
C ILE A 182 -4.30 -8.03 15.60
N ASN A 183 -5.61 -8.15 15.84
CA ASN A 183 -6.32 -7.73 17.06
C ASN A 183 -6.29 -6.20 17.33
N GLU A 184 -6.13 -5.38 16.29
CA GLU A 184 -6.27 -3.92 16.37
C GLU A 184 -7.72 -3.52 16.05
N THR A 185 -8.68 -4.15 16.74
CA THR A 185 -10.11 -4.13 16.41
C THR A 185 -10.72 -2.73 16.44
N GLU A 186 -10.29 -1.86 17.34
CA GLU A 186 -10.79 -0.47 17.41
C GLU A 186 -10.47 0.28 16.11
N LEU A 187 -9.24 0.15 15.61
CA LEU A 187 -8.84 0.76 14.35
C LEU A 187 -9.55 0.12 13.16
N ALA A 188 -9.72 -1.20 13.15
CA ALA A 188 -10.49 -1.88 12.10
C ALA A 188 -11.93 -1.32 11.99
N VAL A 189 -12.59 -1.11 13.13
CA VAL A 189 -13.92 -0.49 13.19
C VAL A 189 -13.92 0.94 12.65
N GLN A 190 -12.88 1.74 12.93
CA GLN A 190 -12.78 3.11 12.40
C GLN A 190 -12.71 3.13 10.86
N TYR A 191 -11.93 2.23 10.25
CA TYR A 191 -11.87 2.11 8.79
C TYR A 191 -13.23 1.68 8.20
N ALA A 192 -13.88 0.67 8.78
CA ALA A 192 -15.19 0.22 8.31
C ALA A 192 -16.28 1.28 8.48
N LEU A 193 -16.26 2.06 9.57
CA LEU A 193 -17.19 3.18 9.76
C LEU A 193 -16.95 4.32 8.77
N ALA A 194 -15.71 4.59 8.39
CA ALA A 194 -15.41 5.58 7.36
C ALA A 194 -15.95 5.14 5.99
N VAL A 195 -15.78 3.86 5.62
CA VAL A 195 -16.42 3.31 4.41
C VAL A 195 -17.93 3.42 4.48
N LEU A 196 -18.56 3.08 5.62
CA LEU A 196 -20.00 3.24 5.79
C LEU A 196 -20.45 4.69 5.57
N GLY A 197 -19.77 5.65 6.21
CA GLY A 197 -20.11 7.08 6.11
C GLY A 197 -20.04 7.64 4.69
N ASP A 198 -19.04 7.22 3.92
CA ASP A 198 -18.80 7.76 2.57
C ASP A 198 -19.57 6.99 1.47
N PHE A 199 -19.95 5.72 1.72
CA PHE A 199 -20.45 4.83 0.66
C PHE A 199 -21.95 4.53 0.77
N GLU A 200 -22.63 4.86 1.86
CA GLU A 200 -24.07 4.56 2.02
C GLU A 200 -24.95 5.16 0.90
N GLY A 201 -24.57 6.31 0.34
CA GLY A 201 -25.27 6.94 -0.78
C GLY A 201 -25.30 6.10 -2.07
N PHE A 202 -24.41 5.11 -2.22
CA PHE A 202 -24.41 4.21 -3.38
C PHE A 202 -25.65 3.31 -3.43
N ILE A 203 -26.32 3.05 -2.30
CA ILE A 203 -27.55 2.24 -2.27
C ILE A 203 -28.65 2.87 -3.14
N ASP A 204 -28.85 4.18 -2.98
CA ASP A 204 -29.85 4.93 -3.74
C ASP A 204 -29.37 5.21 -5.16
N ALA A 205 -28.09 5.58 -5.34
CA ALA A 205 -27.52 5.86 -6.66
C ALA A 205 -27.61 4.66 -7.61
N THR A 206 -27.60 3.44 -7.07
CA THR A 206 -27.62 2.20 -7.84
C THR A 206 -29.01 1.54 -7.90
N GLU A 207 -30.08 2.25 -7.53
CA GLU A 207 -31.43 1.69 -7.46
C GLU A 207 -31.90 1.05 -8.78
N ASN A 208 -31.53 1.63 -9.92
CA ASN A 208 -32.01 1.20 -11.23
C ASN A 208 -30.92 0.53 -12.09
N SER A 209 -29.66 0.90 -11.88
CA SER A 209 -28.51 0.39 -12.63
C SER A 209 -27.24 0.58 -11.80
N ALA A 210 -26.28 -0.32 -11.96
CA ALA A 210 -24.96 -0.21 -11.33
C ALA A 210 -23.90 -0.52 -12.38
N THR A 211 -22.88 0.34 -12.46
CA THR A 211 -21.66 0.08 -13.24
C THR A 211 -20.73 -0.86 -12.46
N LEU A 212 -19.70 -1.41 -13.12
CA LEU A 212 -18.68 -2.20 -12.42
C LEU A 212 -18.02 -1.45 -11.26
N GLU A 213 -17.77 -0.15 -11.42
CA GLU A 213 -17.19 0.69 -10.36
C GLU A 213 -18.14 0.84 -9.16
N ASP A 214 -19.44 0.98 -9.43
CA ASP A 214 -20.47 0.99 -8.39
C ASP A 214 -20.51 -0.34 -7.65
N ILE A 215 -20.39 -1.46 -8.38
CA ILE A 215 -20.40 -2.81 -7.80
C ILE A 215 -19.19 -3.04 -6.88
N ILE A 216 -18.01 -2.56 -7.26
CA ILE A 216 -16.81 -2.63 -6.41
C ILE A 216 -17.02 -1.79 -5.13
N SER A 217 -17.62 -0.61 -5.28
CA SER A 217 -17.90 0.31 -4.17
C SER A 217 -18.94 -0.27 -3.21
N LEU A 218 -20.04 -0.83 -3.74
CA LEU A 218 -21.06 -1.57 -2.99
C LEU A 218 -20.48 -2.80 -2.29
N SER A 219 -19.54 -3.51 -2.92
CA SER A 219 -18.87 -4.66 -2.29
C SER A 219 -18.08 -4.23 -1.05
N SER A 220 -17.40 -3.08 -1.12
CA SER A 220 -16.70 -2.51 0.05
C SER A 220 -17.68 -2.12 1.17
N LEU A 221 -18.83 -1.53 0.82
CA LEU A 221 -19.90 -1.24 1.79
C LEU A 221 -20.47 -2.52 2.43
N LYS A 222 -20.65 -3.58 1.63
CA LYS A 222 -21.07 -4.90 2.11
C LYS A 222 -20.10 -5.42 3.17
N ASP A 223 -18.81 -5.39 2.87
CA ASP A 223 -17.76 -5.90 3.76
C ASP A 223 -17.68 -5.07 5.05
N ALA A 224 -17.89 -3.74 4.96
CA ALA A 224 -18.01 -2.87 6.13
C ALA A 224 -19.17 -3.28 7.05
N TYR A 225 -20.37 -3.53 6.50
CA TYR A 225 -21.51 -4.00 7.29
C TYR A 225 -21.23 -5.35 7.96
N VAL A 226 -20.62 -6.29 7.23
CA VAL A 226 -20.26 -7.61 7.75
C VAL A 226 -19.27 -7.51 8.90
N LEU A 227 -18.20 -6.71 8.75
CA LEU A 227 -17.20 -6.51 9.78
C LEU A 227 -17.82 -5.86 11.03
N LEU A 228 -18.59 -4.79 10.85
CA LEU A 228 -19.23 -4.07 11.97
C LEU A 228 -20.23 -4.95 12.71
N ALA A 229 -21.08 -5.68 12.00
CA ALA A 229 -22.04 -6.61 12.60
C ALA A 229 -21.34 -7.69 13.44
N ARG A 230 -20.26 -8.28 12.90
CA ARG A 230 -19.45 -9.30 13.57
C ARG A 230 -18.77 -8.74 14.84
N VAL A 231 -18.04 -7.63 14.72
CA VAL A 231 -17.24 -7.07 15.81
C VAL A 231 -18.13 -6.50 16.93
N GLN A 232 -19.23 -5.84 16.57
CA GLN A 232 -20.14 -5.22 17.54
C GLN A 232 -21.23 -6.18 18.04
N GLN A 233 -21.31 -7.39 17.49
CA GLN A 233 -22.33 -8.40 17.81
C GLN A 233 -23.76 -7.84 17.70
N THR A 234 -24.07 -7.24 16.56
CA THR A 234 -25.34 -6.55 16.31
C THR A 234 -25.99 -6.99 14.99
N ASP A 235 -27.31 -6.96 14.93
CA ASP A 235 -28.13 -7.22 13.75
C ASP A 235 -28.58 -5.93 13.02
N LYS A 236 -28.17 -4.76 13.53
CA LYS A 236 -28.56 -3.43 13.03
C LYS A 236 -28.39 -3.27 11.51
N TYR A 237 -27.38 -3.91 10.93
CA TYR A 237 -27.01 -3.75 9.52
C TYR A 237 -27.70 -4.74 8.59
N ASN A 238 -28.42 -5.74 9.11
CA ASN A 238 -28.94 -6.87 8.32
C ASN A 238 -29.88 -6.45 7.18
N HIS A 239 -30.71 -5.42 7.40
CA HIS A 239 -31.62 -4.93 6.37
C HIS A 239 -30.87 -4.27 5.21
N LEU A 240 -29.93 -3.37 5.53
CA LEU A 240 -29.12 -2.65 4.53
C LEU A 240 -28.19 -3.60 3.77
N LEU A 241 -27.60 -4.57 4.48
CA LEU A 241 -26.77 -5.60 3.88
C LEU A 241 -27.51 -6.36 2.77
N LYS A 242 -28.75 -6.79 3.03
CA LYS A 242 -29.59 -7.48 2.03
C LYS A 242 -29.86 -6.63 0.79
N ILE A 243 -30.08 -5.33 0.97
CA ILE A 243 -30.28 -4.40 -0.15
C ILE A 243 -28.99 -4.33 -0.98
N VAL A 244 -27.84 -4.12 -0.33
CA VAL A 244 -26.54 -4.06 -1.01
C VAL A 244 -26.25 -5.35 -1.79
N GLU A 245 -26.49 -6.52 -1.20
CA GLU A 245 -26.33 -7.82 -1.85
C GLU A 245 -27.21 -7.96 -3.10
N GLU A 246 -28.49 -7.58 -3.03
CA GLU A 246 -29.39 -7.58 -4.19
C GLU A 246 -28.87 -6.66 -5.31
N ARG A 247 -28.39 -5.45 -4.97
CA ARG A 247 -27.84 -4.51 -5.95
C ARG A 247 -26.62 -5.08 -6.66
N ILE A 248 -25.71 -5.70 -5.89
CA ILE A 248 -24.51 -6.35 -6.43
C ILE A 248 -24.89 -7.47 -7.41
N GLU A 249 -25.76 -8.40 -6.98
CA GLU A 249 -26.16 -9.55 -7.81
C GLU A 249 -26.83 -9.12 -9.12
N ARG A 250 -27.63 -8.05 -9.07
CA ARG A 250 -28.31 -7.53 -10.26
C ARG A 250 -27.33 -6.88 -11.23
N GLY A 251 -26.36 -6.11 -10.74
CA GLY A 251 -25.36 -5.46 -11.59
C GLY A 251 -24.47 -6.47 -12.33
N VAL A 252 -24.00 -7.52 -11.63
CA VAL A 252 -23.17 -8.57 -12.24
C VAL A 252 -23.90 -9.27 -13.41
N LYS A 253 -25.21 -9.50 -13.30
CA LYS A 253 -26.01 -10.16 -14.35
C LYS A 253 -26.23 -9.31 -15.61
N LEU A 254 -25.98 -8.00 -15.55
CA LEU A 254 -26.12 -7.09 -16.69
C LEU A 254 -24.87 -7.02 -17.55
N ASP A 255 -23.68 -7.24 -16.97
CA ASP A 255 -22.39 -7.23 -17.68
C ASP A 255 -22.12 -8.53 -18.47
N ASP A 256 -22.85 -9.61 -18.19
CA ASP A 256 -22.75 -10.90 -18.90
C ASP A 256 -23.58 -10.96 -20.21
N LYS A 257 -24.22 -9.86 -20.63
CA LYS A 257 -25.07 -9.76 -21.82
C LYS A 257 -24.51 -8.83 -22.89
#